data_AF-A0A2A4QCM2-F1
#
_entry.id   AF-A0A2A4QCM2-F1
#
_cell.length_a   1.000
_cell.length_b   1.000
_cell.length_c   1.000
_cell.angle_alpha   90.00
_cell.angle_beta   90.00
_cell.angle_gamma   90.00
#
_symmetry.space_group_name_H-M   'P 1'
#
loop_
_entity.id
_entity.type
_entity.pdbx_description
1 polymer ?
#
loop_
_entity_poly.entity_id
_entity_poly.type
_entity_poly.pdbx_seq_one_letter_code
_entity_poly.pdbx_strand_id
1 'polypeptide(L)'
;MSEATQVIIYTDGSALGNPGRGGYGIVMISKNHRKELSQGYRLTTNNRMELLSVIVGLETLKNPGTVVTIFSDSKYVVDAVEKKWLFGWEEKNFKKKKNVDLWKRFLLVYPKHKVSFTWVKGHAGNEENEVCDELAVDAAHGTDLLVDEGYEASQE
;
A
#
# COMPACT_ATOMS: atom_id res chain seq x y z
N MET A 1 15.66 24.98 13.33
CA MET A 1 15.38 23.90 12.35
C MET A 1 14.25 23.09 12.93
N SER A 2 13.08 23.05 12.29
CA SER A 2 11.99 22.20 12.77
C SER A 2 12.44 20.74 12.68
N GLU A 3 12.27 19.98 13.76
CA GLU A 3 12.36 18.53 13.74
C GLU A 3 11.62 18.00 12.51
N ALA A 4 12.32 17.28 11.62
CA ALA A 4 11.66 16.62 10.51
C ALA A 4 10.62 15.66 11.10
N THR A 5 9.34 15.87 10.80
CA THR A 5 8.29 14.97 11.29
C THR A 5 8.49 13.62 10.61
N GLN A 6 8.86 12.63 11.41
CA GLN A 6 8.96 11.24 10.98
C GLN A 6 7.59 10.58 11.15
N VAL A 7 7.19 9.84 10.12
CA VAL A 7 5.98 9.02 10.12
C VAL A 7 6.37 7.59 9.83
N ILE A 8 5.92 6.66 10.67
CA ILE A 8 6.01 5.24 10.42
C ILE A 8 4.67 4.79 9.87
N ILE A 9 4.69 4.02 8.77
CA ILE A 9 3.49 3.49 8.15
C ILE A 9 3.65 1.97 8.05
N TYR A 10 2.73 1.23 8.64
CA TYR A 10 2.56 -0.20 8.43
C TYR A 10 1.44 -0.40 7.43
N THR A 11 1.60 -1.36 6.54
CA THR A 11 0.65 -1.59 5.46
C THR A 11 0.51 -3.08 5.16
N ASP A 12 -0.71 -3.52 4.97
CA ASP A 12 -1.04 -4.87 4.51
C ASP A 12 -2.22 -4.85 3.53
N GLY A 13 -2.37 -5.92 2.76
CA GLY A 13 -3.44 -6.12 1.81
C GLY A 13 -3.85 -7.57 1.70
N SER A 14 -5.16 -7.82 1.73
CA SER A 14 -5.74 -9.16 1.71
C SER A 14 -6.77 -9.30 0.60
N ALA A 15 -6.94 -10.53 0.09
CA ALA A 15 -8.01 -10.88 -0.83
C ALA A 15 -8.58 -12.29 -0.54
N LEU A 16 -9.89 -12.35 -0.36
CA LEU A 16 -10.71 -13.56 -0.22
C LEU A 16 -10.91 -14.21 -1.59
N GLY A 17 -9.86 -14.94 -2.03
CA GLY A 17 -9.73 -15.40 -3.41
C GLY A 17 -8.91 -14.43 -4.26
N ASN A 18 -8.27 -14.94 -5.31
CA ASN A 18 -7.32 -14.14 -6.11
C ASN A 18 -7.55 -14.36 -7.63
N PRO A 19 -8.53 -13.68 -8.23
CA PRO A 19 -9.26 -12.52 -7.71
C PRO A 19 -10.43 -12.86 -6.78
N GLY A 20 -10.85 -11.88 -5.98
CA GLY A 20 -11.94 -12.00 -5.02
C GLY A 20 -12.22 -10.68 -4.30
N ARG A 21 -13.09 -10.69 -3.28
CA ARG A 21 -13.26 -9.53 -2.39
C ARG A 21 -11.94 -9.27 -1.69
N GLY A 22 -11.49 -8.03 -1.59
CA GLY A 22 -10.23 -7.72 -0.93
C GLY A 22 -10.31 -6.44 -0.13
N GLY A 23 -9.28 -6.18 0.67
CA GLY A 23 -9.19 -4.99 1.48
C GLY A 23 -7.74 -4.67 1.78
N TYR A 24 -7.50 -3.41 2.15
CA TYR A 24 -6.22 -3.01 2.72
C TYR A 24 -6.39 -2.55 4.17
N GLY A 25 -5.29 -2.66 4.92
CA GLY A 25 -5.14 -2.10 6.26
C GLY A 25 -3.87 -1.26 6.35
N ILE A 26 -3.94 -0.15 7.06
CA ILE A 26 -2.83 0.79 7.24
C ILE A 26 -2.84 1.29 8.67
N VAL A 27 -1.68 1.25 9.32
CA VAL A 27 -1.43 1.94 10.59
C VAL A 27 -0.37 3.01 10.37
N MET A 28 -0.67 4.26 10.72
CA MET A 28 0.25 5.39 10.65
C MET A 28 0.55 5.91 12.05
N ILE A 29 1.84 6.07 12.37
CA ILE A 29 2.31 6.52 13.69
C ILE A 29 3.23 7.73 13.51
N SER A 30 2.96 8.81 14.23
CA SER A 30 3.83 9.98 14.31
C SER A 30 3.76 10.63 15.69
N LYS A 31 4.90 10.70 16.38
CA LYS A 31 4.97 11.15 17.78
C LYS A 31 3.95 10.42 18.65
N ASN A 32 2.94 11.12 19.19
CA ASN A 32 1.90 10.55 20.04
C ASN A 32 0.58 10.29 19.28
N HIS A 33 0.59 10.37 17.94
CA HIS A 33 -0.58 10.16 17.11
C HIS A 33 -0.50 8.81 16.41
N ARG A 34 -1.58 8.05 16.50
CA ARG A 34 -1.82 6.81 15.77
C ARG A 34 -3.09 6.97 14.95
N LYS A 35 -3.06 6.53 13.70
CA LYS A 35 -4.19 6.56 12.78
C LYS A 35 -4.27 5.25 12.03
N GLU A 36 -5.45 4.65 12.04
CA GLU A 36 -5.76 3.45 11.27
C GLU A 36 -6.63 3.81 10.07
N LEU A 37 -6.44 3.10 8.97
CA LEU A 37 -7.25 3.22 7.76
C LEU A 37 -7.47 1.82 7.18
N SER A 38 -8.67 1.56 6.70
CA SER A 38 -8.97 0.35 5.93
C SER A 38 -10.09 0.62 4.93
N GLN A 39 -10.12 -0.15 3.85
CA GLN A 39 -11.19 -0.09 2.86
C GLN A 39 -11.29 -1.40 2.09
N GLY A 40 -12.52 -1.90 1.93
CA GLY A 40 -12.84 -3.10 1.17
C GLY A 40 -13.22 -2.81 -0.28
N TYR A 41 -12.96 -3.77 -1.15
CA TYR A 41 -13.22 -3.77 -2.59
C TYR A 41 -13.91 -5.07 -3.02
N ARG A 42 -14.91 -4.96 -3.89
CA ARG A 42 -15.79 -6.09 -4.24
C ARG A 42 -15.11 -7.17 -5.06
N LEU A 43 -14.12 -6.80 -5.87
CA LEU A 43 -13.38 -7.69 -6.75
C LEU A 43 -12.00 -7.10 -7.06
N THR A 44 -10.95 -7.71 -6.53
CA THR A 44 -9.56 -7.27 -6.68
C THR A 44 -8.60 -8.45 -6.48
N THR A 45 -7.30 -8.19 -6.28
CA THR A 45 -6.24 -9.19 -6.05
C THR A 45 -5.37 -8.79 -4.86
N ASN A 46 -4.66 -9.75 -4.25
CA ASN A 46 -3.77 -9.47 -3.11
C ASN A 46 -2.75 -8.37 -3.43
N ASN A 47 -2.00 -8.55 -4.53
CA ASN A 47 -0.97 -7.59 -4.94
C ASN A 47 -1.50 -6.17 -5.21
N ARG A 48 -2.78 -6.03 -5.57
CA ARG A 48 -3.39 -4.71 -5.74
C ARG A 48 -3.67 -4.05 -4.40
N MET A 49 -4.18 -4.80 -3.43
CA MET A 49 -4.42 -4.29 -2.07
C MET A 49 -3.11 -3.96 -1.35
N GLU A 50 -2.09 -4.81 -1.47
CA GLU A 50 -0.75 -4.55 -0.95
C GLU A 50 -0.12 -3.27 -1.52
N LEU A 51 -0.33 -2.98 -2.81
CA LEU A 51 0.19 -1.76 -3.43
C LEU A 51 -0.68 -0.54 -3.08
N LEU A 52 -2.00 -0.70 -3.04
CA LEU A 52 -2.93 0.37 -2.75
C LEU A 52 -2.80 0.87 -1.31
N SER A 53 -2.54 -0.02 -0.34
CA SER A 53 -2.30 0.33 1.05
C SER A 53 -1.14 1.32 1.21
N VAL A 54 -0.02 1.07 0.53
CA VAL A 54 1.15 1.97 0.46
C VAL A 54 0.79 3.32 -0.17
N ILE A 55 0.06 3.31 -1.29
CA ILE A 55 -0.37 4.53 -1.98
C ILE A 55 -1.23 5.40 -1.07
N VAL A 56 -2.27 4.83 -0.47
CA VAL A 56 -3.21 5.55 0.41
C VAL A 56 -2.50 6.07 1.67
N GLY A 57 -1.57 5.30 2.24
CA GLY A 57 -0.75 5.74 3.36
C GLY A 57 0.06 7.00 3.02
N LEU A 58 0.69 7.02 1.84
CA LEU A 58 1.45 8.18 1.37
C LEU A 58 0.56 9.38 0.98
N GLU A 59 -0.61 9.14 0.41
CA GLU A 59 -1.57 10.19 0.02
C GLU A 59 -2.23 10.85 1.23
N THR A 60 -2.30 10.14 2.36
CA THR A 60 -2.83 10.68 3.62
C THR A 60 -1.92 11.76 4.23
N LEU A 61 -0.64 11.77 3.88
CA LEU A 61 0.34 12.73 4.38
C LEU A 61 0.08 14.14 3.81
N LYS A 62 -0.14 15.11 4.69
CA LYS A 62 -0.49 16.49 4.32
C LYS A 62 0.71 17.34 3.92
N ASN A 63 1.89 17.03 4.47
CA ASN A 63 3.09 17.85 4.33
C ASN A 63 4.07 17.17 3.36
N PRO A 64 4.43 17.81 2.23
CA PRO A 64 5.51 17.35 1.37
C PRO A 64 6.85 17.31 2.12
N GLY A 65 7.75 16.40 1.72
CA GLY A 65 9.07 16.23 2.33
C GLY A 65 9.06 15.50 3.66
N THR A 66 7.93 14.90 4.05
CA THR A 66 7.82 14.06 5.26
C THR A 66 8.80 12.89 5.16
N VAL A 67 9.48 12.56 6.26
CA VAL A 67 10.35 11.39 6.34
C VAL A 67 9.48 10.19 6.73
N VAL A 68 9.44 9.18 5.87
CA VAL A 68 8.52 8.05 5.99
C VAL A 68 9.30 6.74 6.00
N THR A 69 9.01 5.88 6.97
CA THR A 69 9.44 4.48 6.93
C THR A 69 8.21 3.60 6.78
N ILE A 70 8.17 2.83 5.68
CA ILE A 70 7.07 1.92 5.37
C ILE A 70 7.48 0.51 5.73
N PHE A 71 6.68 -0.15 6.57
CA PHE A 71 6.76 -1.56 6.87
C PHE A 71 5.69 -2.30 6.06
N SER A 72 6.11 -3.26 5.26
CA SER A 72 5.22 -4.09 4.45
C SER A 72 5.82 -5.48 4.31
N ASP A 73 4.99 -6.50 4.32
CA ASP A 73 5.40 -7.87 4.03
C ASP A 73 5.33 -8.24 2.54
N SER A 74 4.77 -7.35 1.73
CA SER A 74 4.73 -7.47 0.28
C SER A 74 6.13 -7.33 -0.32
N LYS A 75 6.76 -8.48 -0.62
CA LYS A 75 7.97 -8.51 -1.44
C LYS A 75 7.74 -7.88 -2.81
N TYR A 76 6.54 -8.01 -3.36
CA TYR A 76 6.20 -7.42 -4.66
C TYR A 76 6.38 -5.91 -4.64
N VAL A 77 5.82 -5.23 -3.64
CA VAL A 77 5.92 -3.77 -3.52
C VAL A 77 7.33 -3.36 -3.11
N VAL A 78 7.89 -3.98 -2.06
CA VAL A 78 9.21 -3.60 -1.53
C VAL A 78 10.30 -3.79 -2.58
N ASP A 79 10.35 -4.97 -3.24
CA ASP A 79 11.38 -5.21 -4.26
C ASP A 79 11.21 -4.30 -5.47
N ALA A 80 9.97 -3.98 -5.89
CA ALA A 80 9.74 -3.11 -7.03
C ALA A 80 10.38 -1.72 -6.84
N VAL A 81 10.35 -1.20 -5.60
CA VAL A 81 10.92 0.10 -5.25
C VAL A 81 12.41 -0.01 -4.91
N GLU A 82 12.78 -0.83 -3.92
CA GLU A 82 14.15 -0.92 -3.40
C GLU A 82 15.13 -1.47 -4.43
N LYS A 83 14.72 -2.45 -5.24
CA LYS A 83 15.55 -2.99 -6.34
C LYS A 83 15.42 -2.18 -7.63
N LYS A 84 14.74 -1.03 -7.59
CA LYS A 84 14.59 -0.08 -8.70
C LYS A 84 13.94 -0.66 -9.95
N TRP A 85 13.12 -1.71 -9.82
CA TRP A 85 12.41 -2.30 -10.97
C TRP A 85 11.39 -1.34 -11.55
N LEU A 86 10.72 -0.56 -10.69
CA LEU A 86 9.70 0.39 -11.07
C LEU A 86 10.21 1.41 -12.10
N PHE A 87 11.42 1.95 -11.92
CA PHE A 87 12.02 2.89 -12.87
C PHE A 87 12.25 2.24 -14.24
N GLY A 88 12.73 0.99 -14.26
CA GLY A 88 12.85 0.23 -15.51
C GLY A 88 11.50 -0.13 -16.15
N TRP A 89 10.41 -0.18 -15.38
CA TRP A 89 9.06 -0.34 -15.91
C TRP A 89 8.54 0.97 -16.49
N GLU A 90 8.76 2.08 -15.80
CA GLU A 90 8.38 3.42 -16.25
C GLU A 90 9.04 3.78 -17.58
N GLU A 91 10.36 3.58 -17.71
CA GLU A 91 11.10 3.78 -18.97
C GLU A 91 10.54 2.96 -20.14
N LYS A 92 9.96 1.79 -19.85
CA LYS A 92 9.36 0.88 -20.83
C LYS A 92 7.85 1.07 -20.96
N ASN A 93 7.29 2.16 -20.44
CA ASN A 93 5.85 2.45 -20.41
C ASN A 93 5.03 1.28 -19.86
N PHE A 94 5.56 0.58 -18.85
CA PHE A 94 4.94 -0.56 -18.18
C PHE A 94 4.50 -1.70 -19.12
N LYS A 95 5.14 -1.84 -20.29
CA LYS A 95 4.82 -2.91 -21.24
C LYS A 95 4.88 -4.28 -20.57
N LYS A 96 3.80 -5.05 -20.70
CA LYS A 96 3.62 -6.40 -20.13
C LYS A 96 3.73 -6.45 -18.59
N LYS A 97 3.40 -5.37 -17.89
CA LYS A 97 3.28 -5.33 -16.43
C LYS A 97 1.81 -5.27 -16.01
N LYS A 98 1.54 -5.82 -14.83
CA LYS A 98 0.23 -5.77 -14.17
C LYS A 98 0.15 -4.53 -13.27
N ASN A 99 -1.07 -4.13 -12.89
CA ASN A 99 -1.34 -3.05 -11.92
C ASN A 99 -0.73 -1.70 -12.31
N VAL A 100 -0.69 -1.42 -13.62
CA VAL A 100 -0.03 -0.22 -14.18
C VAL A 100 -0.70 1.06 -13.69
N ASP A 101 -2.01 1.04 -13.53
CA ASP A 101 -2.82 2.11 -12.97
C ASP A 101 -2.36 2.50 -11.55
N LEU A 102 -2.18 1.51 -10.67
CA LEU A 102 -1.71 1.73 -9.31
C LEU A 102 -0.24 2.17 -9.28
N TRP A 103 0.63 1.57 -10.09
CA TRP A 103 2.03 2.02 -10.17
C TRP A 103 2.18 3.45 -10.66
N LYS A 104 1.36 3.87 -11.64
CA LYS A 104 1.31 5.26 -12.07
C LYS A 104 0.83 6.19 -10.94
N ARG A 105 -0.21 5.80 -10.19
CA ARG A 105 -0.68 6.56 -9.01
C ARG A 105 0.41 6.65 -7.94
N PHE A 106 1.12 5.55 -7.66
CA PHE A 106 2.25 5.52 -6.75
C PHE A 106 3.36 6.50 -7.15
N LEU A 107 3.74 6.54 -8.42
CA LEU A 107 4.76 7.47 -8.94
C LEU A 107 4.37 8.95 -8.80
N LEU A 108 3.08 9.28 -8.66
CA LEU A 108 2.64 10.66 -8.40
C LEU A 108 2.80 11.07 -6.93
N VAL A 109 2.77 10.12 -5.99
CA VAL A 109 2.77 10.42 -4.55
C VAL A 109 4.12 10.13 -3.89
N TYR A 110 4.79 9.05 -4.27
CA TYR A 110 6.09 8.64 -3.75
C TYR A 110 7.16 9.76 -3.73
N PRO A 111 7.40 10.51 -4.83
CA PRO A 111 8.46 11.52 -4.86
C PRO A 111 8.15 12.78 -4.02
N LYS A 112 6.92 12.91 -3.51
CA LYS A 112 6.56 14.03 -2.62
C LYS A 112 7.18 13.89 -1.24
N HIS A 113 7.70 12.72 -0.88
CA HIS A 113 8.17 12.38 0.47
C HIS A 113 9.57 11.75 0.43
N LYS A 114 10.21 11.66 1.60
CA LYS A 114 11.48 10.94 1.78
C LYS A 114 11.17 9.55 2.35
N VAL A 115 10.91 8.60 1.46
CA VAL A 115 10.39 7.28 1.80
C VAL A 115 11.51 6.23 1.83
N SER A 116 11.51 5.36 2.83
CA SER A 116 12.28 4.13 2.88
C SER A 116 11.37 2.94 3.17
N PHE A 117 11.71 1.76 2.63
CA PHE A 117 10.97 0.53 2.91
C PHE A 117 11.74 -0.38 3.86
N THR A 118 11.00 -1.05 4.74
CA THR A 118 11.46 -2.18 5.54
C THR A 118 10.57 -3.37 5.24
N TRP A 119 11.11 -4.37 4.56
CA TRP A 119 10.40 -5.63 4.39
C TRP A 119 10.33 -6.35 5.72
N VAL A 120 9.13 -6.74 6.12
CA VAL A 120 8.90 -7.60 7.28
C VAL A 120 8.42 -8.96 6.80
N LYS A 121 8.71 -9.99 7.58
CA LYS A 121 8.12 -11.30 7.32
C LYS A 121 6.69 -11.27 7.86
N GLY A 122 5.70 -11.59 7.01
CA GLY A 122 4.30 -11.71 7.44
C GLY A 122 4.15 -12.69 8.61
N HIS A 123 3.25 -12.35 9.53
CA HIS A 123 2.93 -13.12 10.75
C HIS A 123 4.15 -13.51 11.62
N ALA A 124 5.15 -12.62 11.71
CA ALA A 124 6.36 -12.85 12.48
C ALA A 124 6.40 -12.08 13.82
N GLY A 125 5.25 -11.67 14.37
CA GLY A 125 5.18 -10.97 15.67
C GLY A 125 5.43 -9.46 15.57
N ASN A 126 5.13 -8.83 14.43
CA ASN A 126 5.11 -7.38 14.32
C ASN A 126 3.68 -6.89 14.57
N GLU A 127 3.43 -6.43 15.78
CA GLU A 127 2.10 -6.04 16.28
C GLU A 127 1.34 -5.13 15.30
N GLU A 128 1.98 -4.08 14.77
CA GLU A 128 1.29 -3.14 13.89
C GLU A 128 1.07 -3.69 12.47
N ASN A 129 1.86 -4.67 12.04
CA ASN A 129 1.57 -5.39 10.79
C ASN A 129 0.43 -6.39 10.98
N GLU A 130 0.31 -7.02 12.15
CA GLU A 130 -0.81 -7.90 12.49
C GLU A 130 -2.12 -7.10 12.56
N VAL A 131 -2.09 -5.89 13.12
CA VAL A 131 -3.24 -4.98 13.05
C VAL A 131 -3.59 -4.60 11.60
N CYS A 132 -2.60 -4.40 10.73
CA CYS A 132 -2.88 -4.12 9.31
C CYS A 132 -3.54 -5.31 8.61
N ASP A 133 -3.12 -6.55 8.89
CA ASP A 133 -3.73 -7.77 8.36
C ASP A 133 -5.19 -7.89 8.83
N GLU A 134 -5.45 -7.72 10.12
CA GLU A 134 -6.81 -7.73 10.69
C GLU A 134 -7.70 -6.68 10.01
N LEU A 135 -7.22 -5.44 9.90
CA LEU A 135 -7.92 -4.35 9.21
C LEU A 135 -8.22 -4.68 7.74
N ALA A 136 -7.28 -5.31 7.04
CA ALA A 136 -7.43 -5.69 5.63
C ALA A 136 -8.47 -6.82 5.46
N VAL A 137 -8.41 -7.83 6.31
CA VAL A 137 -9.33 -8.98 6.32
C VAL A 137 -10.74 -8.52 6.67
N ASP A 138 -10.92 -7.73 7.74
CA ASP A 138 -12.21 -7.20 8.14
C ASP A 138 -12.83 -6.34 7.03
N ALA A 139 -12.03 -5.50 6.38
CA ALA A 139 -12.48 -4.70 5.26
C ALA A 139 -12.93 -5.56 4.07
N ALA A 140 -12.24 -6.66 3.76
CA ALA A 140 -12.63 -7.59 2.70
C ALA A 140 -13.95 -8.33 3.00
N HIS A 141 -14.26 -8.55 4.29
CA HIS A 141 -15.51 -9.15 4.76
C HIS A 141 -16.65 -8.13 4.93
N GLY A 142 -16.36 -6.84 4.88
CA GLY A 142 -17.32 -5.76 5.02
C GLY A 142 -18.43 -5.74 3.96
N THR A 143 -19.42 -4.87 4.19
CA THR A 143 -20.58 -4.70 3.29
C THR A 143 -20.43 -3.50 2.35
N ASP A 144 -19.71 -2.46 2.77
CA ASP A 144 -19.46 -1.23 2.00
C ASP A 144 -18.25 -1.38 1.05
N LEU A 145 -18.32 -2.37 0.16
CA LEU A 145 -17.24 -2.71 -0.76
C LEU A 145 -17.23 -1.78 -1.98
N LEU A 146 -16.11 -1.12 -2.22
CA LEU A 146 -15.91 -0.26 -3.39
C LEU A 146 -15.60 -1.07 -4.66
N VAL A 147 -15.73 -0.42 -5.81
CA VAL A 147 -15.31 -0.97 -7.10
C VAL A 147 -13.81 -0.72 -7.27
N ASP A 148 -13.05 -1.76 -7.62
CA ASP A 148 -11.67 -1.60 -8.08
C ASP A 148 -11.67 -1.35 -9.59
N GLU A 149 -11.91 -0.09 -9.97
CA GLU A 149 -12.07 0.30 -11.38
C GLU A 149 -10.87 -0.11 -12.23
N GLY A 150 -9.66 -0.01 -11.69
CA GLY A 150 -8.44 -0.39 -12.40
C GLY A 150 -8.29 -1.89 -12.61
N TYR A 151 -8.76 -2.71 -11.67
CA TYR A 151 -8.81 -4.15 -11.86
C TYR A 151 -9.90 -4.53 -12.86
N GLU A 152 -11.13 -4.10 -12.62
CA GLU A 152 -12.28 -4.53 -13.41
C GLU A 152 -12.17 -4.09 -14.88
N ALA A 153 -11.72 -2.86 -15.15
CA ALA A 153 -11.48 -2.38 -16.53
C ALA A 153 -10.36 -3.15 -17.26
N SER A 154 -9.49 -3.86 -16.55
CA SER A 154 -8.43 -4.69 -17.15
C SER A 154 -8.89 -6.10 -17.52
N GLN A 155 -10.11 -6.49 -17.13
CA GLN A 155 -10.69 -7.80 -17.44
C GLN A 155 -11.57 -7.76 -18.71
N GLU A 156 -11.90 -6.57 -19.20
CA GLU A 156 -12.59 -6.33 -20.47
C GLU A 156 -11.64 -6.41 -21.67
#